data_AF-A0AB33EL06-F1
#
_entry.id   AF-A0AB33EL06-F1
#
_cell.length_a   1.000
_cell.length_b   1.000
_cell.length_c   1.000
_cell.angle_alpha   90.00
_cell.angle_beta   90.00
_cell.angle_gamma   90.00
#
_symmetry.space_group_name_H-M   'P 1'
#
loop_
_entity.id
_entity.type
_entity.pdbx_description
1 polymer ?
#
loop_
_entity_poly.entity_id
_entity_poly.type
_entity_poly.pdbx_seq_one_letter_code
_entity_poly.pdbx_strand_id
1 'polypeptide(L)'
;MADLSRAAIVALAVVGAVVVNLVVYAVGRAAGGTFRFTAAGGPAEVDAVTVAAFSALPLLVGLTAVALLAPRAGWVVRAASVVGPALAVLTIILMTLPTDLDATSKTTLALCHLTLVPIVVVAVAALGRRTRVVADRLAT
;
A
#
# COMPACT_ATOMS: atom_id res chain seq x y z
N MET A 1 -13.75 -18.78 2.27
CA MET A 1 -12.67 -18.17 1.44
C MET A 1 -11.84 -19.28 0.80
N ALA A 2 -12.50 -20.12 0.00
CA ALA A 2 -11.87 -21.21 -0.72
C ALA A 2 -10.93 -20.63 -1.80
N ASP A 3 -9.70 -21.14 -1.86
CA ASP A 3 -8.72 -21.01 -2.95
C ASP A 3 -8.63 -19.66 -3.70
N LEU A 4 -8.41 -18.55 -2.99
CA LEU A 4 -7.95 -17.33 -3.65
C LEU A 4 -6.58 -17.57 -4.32
N SER A 5 -6.50 -17.31 -5.62
CA SER A 5 -5.23 -17.34 -6.36
C SER A 5 -4.30 -16.23 -5.86
N ARG A 6 -2.99 -16.37 -6.09
CA ARG A 6 -2.03 -15.30 -5.73
C ARG A 6 -2.40 -13.98 -6.41
N ALA A 7 -2.78 -14.04 -7.69
CA ALA A 7 -3.26 -12.88 -8.43
C ALA A 7 -4.49 -12.24 -7.78
N ALA A 8 -5.46 -13.04 -7.31
CA ALA A 8 -6.63 -12.52 -6.62
C ALA A 8 -6.29 -11.86 -5.28
N ILE A 9 -5.32 -12.40 -4.52
CA ILE A 9 -4.83 -11.76 -3.27
C ILE A 9 -4.22 -10.39 -3.58
N VAL A 10 -3.37 -10.30 -4.61
CA VAL A 10 -2.75 -9.04 -5.01
C VAL A 10 -3.81 -8.04 -5.48
N ALA A 11 -4.71 -8.46 -6.37
CA ALA A 11 -5.76 -7.60 -6.91
C ALA A 11 -6.68 -7.07 -5.80
N LEU A 12 -7.11 -7.92 -4.87
CA LEU A 12 -7.97 -7.51 -3.77
C LEU A 12 -7.27 -6.53 -2.83
N ALA A 13 -5.98 -6.74 -2.53
CA ALA A 13 -5.20 -5.83 -1.71
C ALA A 13 -5.03 -4.45 -2.39
N VAL A 14 -4.75 -4.42 -3.69
CA VAL A 14 -4.59 -3.20 -4.47
C VAL A 14 -5.92 -2.42 -4.55
N VAL A 15 -7.00 -3.09 -4.95
CA VAL A 15 -8.33 -2.46 -5.07
C VAL A 15 -8.80 -1.98 -3.69
N GLY A 16 -8.64 -2.80 -2.64
CA GLY A 16 -8.98 -2.42 -1.27
C GLY A 16 -8.22 -1.18 -0.80
N ALA A 17 -6.91 -1.12 -1.05
CA ALA A 17 -6.09 0.04 -0.71
C ALA A 17 -6.54 1.31 -1.42
N VAL A 18 -6.79 1.22 -2.74
CA VAL A 18 -7.29 2.37 -3.52
C VAL A 18 -8.62 2.86 -2.96
N VAL A 19 -9.58 1.96 -2.72
CA VAL A 19 -10.90 2.35 -2.20
C VAL A 19 -10.79 3.00 -0.83
N VAL A 20 -10.06 2.38 0.11
CA VAL A 20 -9.87 2.92 1.46
C VAL A 20 -9.21 4.31 1.40
N ASN A 21 -8.15 4.46 0.61
CA ASN A 21 -7.44 5.73 0.53
C ASN A 21 -8.23 6.82 -0.18
N LEU A 22 -9.05 6.48 -1.17
CA LEU A 22 -9.97 7.43 -1.79
C LEU A 22 -11.06 7.89 -0.81
N VAL A 23 -11.55 7.01 0.06
CA VAL A 23 -12.49 7.39 1.13
C VAL A 23 -11.82 8.34 2.13
N VAL A 24 -10.62 8.00 2.62
CA VAL A 24 -9.86 8.87 3.54
C VAL A 24 -9.57 10.22 2.89
N TYR A 25 -9.16 10.23 1.63
CA TYR A 25 -8.93 11.45 0.85
C TYR A 25 -10.20 12.29 0.70
N ALA A 26 -11.33 11.67 0.34
CA ALA A 26 -12.61 12.38 0.21
C ALA A 26 -13.04 13.02 1.53
N VAL A 27 -12.83 12.35 2.65
CA VAL A 27 -13.08 12.91 3.99
C VAL A 27 -12.16 14.10 4.27
N GLY A 28 -10.86 14.00 3.96
CA GLY A 28 -9.92 15.11 4.12
C GLY A 28 -10.27 16.32 3.25
N ARG A 29 -10.71 16.09 2.01
CA ARG A 29 -11.23 17.14 1.11
C ARG A 29 -12.49 17.80 1.69
N ALA A 30 -13.44 17.01 2.19
CA ALA A 30 -14.64 17.53 2.84
C ALA A 30 -14.34 18.30 4.13
N ALA A 31 -13.26 17.95 4.83
CA ALA A 31 -12.75 18.65 6.01
C ALA A 31 -11.94 19.93 5.67
N GLY A 32 -11.88 20.33 4.39
CA GLY A 32 -11.23 21.57 3.95
C GLY A 32 -9.75 21.45 3.60
N GLY A 33 -9.19 20.24 3.50
CA GLY A 33 -7.83 20.04 3.03
C GLY A 33 -7.67 20.53 1.58
N THR A 34 -6.64 21.36 1.33
CA THR A 34 -6.39 21.92 0.01
C THR A 34 -5.59 20.98 -0.89
N PHE A 35 -4.76 20.13 -0.29
CA PHE A 35 -3.84 19.20 -0.95
C PHE A 35 -2.85 19.87 -1.91
N ARG A 36 -2.61 21.17 -1.75
CA ARG A 36 -1.66 21.93 -2.57
C ARG A 36 -0.35 22.12 -1.85
N PHE A 37 0.75 21.98 -2.57
CA PHE A 37 2.10 22.15 -2.05
C PHE A 37 3.03 22.68 -3.13
N THR A 38 4.16 23.23 -2.71
CA THR A 38 5.19 23.74 -3.59
C THR A 38 6.16 22.61 -3.93
N ALA A 39 6.23 22.25 -5.21
CA ALA A 39 7.22 21.32 -5.75
C ALA A 39 8.34 22.09 -6.47
N ALA A 40 9.42 21.38 -6.84
CA ALA A 40 10.54 21.97 -7.57
C ALA A 40 10.13 22.62 -8.91
N GLY A 41 9.05 22.15 -9.53
CA GLY A 41 8.49 22.69 -10.77
C GLY A 41 7.38 23.74 -10.59
N GLY A 42 7.10 24.17 -9.36
CA GLY A 42 6.02 25.09 -9.03
C GLY A 42 4.89 24.45 -8.22
N PRO A 43 3.73 25.14 -8.11
CA PRO A 43 2.59 24.66 -7.33
C PRO A 43 2.05 23.33 -7.89
N ALA A 44 1.90 22.34 -7.01
CA ALA A 44 1.34 21.03 -7.31
C ALA A 44 0.10 20.77 -6.42
N GLU A 45 -0.76 19.86 -6.85
CA GLU A 45 -1.92 19.39 -6.08
C GLU A 45 -1.93 17.86 -6.06
N VAL A 46 -2.26 17.28 -4.91
CA VAL A 46 -2.57 15.86 -4.81
C VAL A 46 -4.07 15.67 -5.06
N ASP A 47 -4.39 15.19 -6.25
CA ASP A 47 -5.76 14.85 -6.65
C ASP A 47 -6.11 13.37 -6.36
N ALA A 48 -7.38 13.01 -6.57
CA ALA A 48 -7.84 11.63 -6.36
C ALA A 48 -7.12 10.61 -7.25
N VAL A 49 -6.75 11.00 -8.48
CA VAL A 49 -6.02 10.14 -9.42
C VAL A 49 -4.62 9.85 -8.89
N THR A 50 -3.95 10.86 -8.36
CA THR A 50 -2.64 10.74 -7.72
C THR A 50 -2.73 9.82 -6.51
N VAL A 51 -3.72 10.00 -5.62
CA VAL A 51 -3.92 9.10 -4.47
C VAL A 51 -4.15 7.65 -4.92
N ALA A 52 -4.98 7.43 -5.92
CA ALA A 52 -5.25 6.10 -6.45
C ALA A 52 -3.98 5.46 -7.05
N ALA A 53 -3.23 6.20 -7.87
CA ALA A 53 -2.01 5.71 -8.51
C ALA A 53 -0.92 5.36 -7.48
N PHE A 54 -0.68 6.24 -6.50
CA PHE A 54 0.30 6.04 -5.44
C PHE A 54 -0.12 4.96 -4.43
N SER A 55 -1.42 4.68 -4.31
CA SER A 55 -1.89 3.53 -3.54
C SER A 55 -1.72 2.22 -4.31
N ALA A 56 -2.00 2.22 -5.62
CA ALA A 56 -2.03 1.01 -6.43
C ALA A 56 -0.63 0.54 -6.86
N LEU A 57 0.18 1.43 -7.45
CA LEU A 57 1.42 1.05 -8.13
C LEU A 57 2.45 0.43 -7.18
N PRO A 58 2.79 1.04 -6.02
CA PRO A 58 3.79 0.46 -5.13
C PRO A 58 3.33 -0.88 -4.55
N LEU A 59 2.05 -0.99 -4.19
CA LEU A 59 1.45 -2.22 -3.67
C LEU A 59 1.44 -3.33 -4.72
N LEU A 60 1.04 -3.03 -5.96
CA LEU A 60 1.01 -4.00 -7.04
C LEU A 60 2.40 -4.54 -7.32
N VAL A 61 3.40 -3.66 -7.43
CA VAL A 61 4.81 -4.05 -7.65
C VAL A 61 5.32 -4.89 -6.48
N GLY A 62 5.16 -4.40 -5.25
CA GLY A 62 5.68 -5.08 -4.05
C GLY A 62 5.04 -6.46 -3.82
N LEU A 63 3.71 -6.55 -3.87
CA LEU A 63 3.01 -7.81 -3.65
C LEU A 63 3.20 -8.80 -4.80
N THR A 64 3.34 -8.33 -6.04
CA THR A 64 3.71 -9.19 -7.17
C THR A 64 5.10 -9.78 -6.98
N ALA A 65 6.08 -8.96 -6.56
CA ALA A 65 7.42 -9.46 -6.24
C ALA A 65 7.37 -10.54 -5.14
N VAL A 66 6.60 -10.32 -4.08
CA VAL A 66 6.38 -11.34 -3.03
C VAL A 66 5.73 -12.60 -3.59
N ALA A 67 4.69 -12.47 -4.42
CA ALA A 67 3.98 -13.61 -4.99
C ALA A 67 4.86 -14.49 -5.90
N LEU A 68 5.87 -13.89 -6.55
CA LEU A 68 6.83 -14.56 -7.42
C LEU A 68 8.04 -15.15 -6.64
N LEU A 69 8.49 -14.46 -5.59
CA LEU A 69 9.73 -14.81 -4.87
C LEU A 69 9.48 -15.69 -3.64
N ALA A 70 8.33 -15.57 -2.97
CA ALA A 70 8.01 -16.35 -1.76
C ALA A 70 8.13 -17.89 -1.92
N PRO A 71 7.81 -18.51 -3.07
CA PRO A 71 7.99 -19.96 -3.26
C PRO A 71 9.46 -20.36 -3.38
N ARG A 72 10.33 -19.44 -3.78
CA ARG A 72 11.76 -19.69 -3.98
C ARG A 72 12.55 -19.43 -2.71
N ALA A 73 12.05 -18.57 -1.83
CA ALA A 73 12.75 -18.15 -0.63
C ALA A 73 11.75 -17.86 0.51
N GLY A 74 11.69 -18.77 1.49
CA GLY A 74 10.75 -18.66 2.62
C GLY A 74 10.94 -17.43 3.50
N TRP A 75 12.12 -16.80 3.48
CA TRP A 75 12.40 -15.58 4.23
C TRP A 75 11.73 -14.33 3.62
N VAL A 76 11.37 -14.35 2.33
CA VAL A 76 10.78 -13.20 1.61
C VAL A 76 9.49 -12.72 2.28
N VAL A 77 8.65 -13.65 2.74
CA VAL A 77 7.39 -13.32 3.43
C VAL A 77 7.67 -12.54 4.72
N ARG A 78 8.70 -12.93 5.49
CA ARG A 78 9.09 -12.24 6.72
C ARG A 78 9.69 -10.86 6.44
N ALA A 79 10.58 -10.77 5.45
CA ALA A 79 11.15 -9.49 5.04
C ALA A 79 10.07 -8.53 4.56
N ALA A 80 9.16 -8.99 3.69
CA ALA A 80 8.08 -8.16 3.16
C ALA A 80 7.11 -7.69 4.25
N SER A 81 6.85 -8.49 5.29
CA SER A 81 6.00 -8.07 6.41
C SER A 81 6.58 -6.95 7.26
N VAL A 82 7.90 -6.71 7.18
CA VAL A 82 8.57 -5.62 7.90
C VAL A 82 8.87 -4.45 6.96
N VAL A 83 9.48 -4.75 5.81
CA VAL A 83 9.91 -3.74 4.84
C VAL A 83 8.73 -2.99 4.25
N GLY A 84 7.62 -3.67 3.91
CA GLY A 84 6.45 -3.00 3.33
C GLY A 84 5.85 -1.94 4.26
N PRO A 85 5.50 -2.27 5.52
CA PRO A 85 5.07 -1.28 6.51
C PRO A 85 6.11 -0.19 6.79
N ALA A 86 7.38 -0.56 6.91
CA ALA A 86 8.45 0.41 7.16
C ALA A 86 8.57 1.43 6.02
N LEU A 87 8.47 0.99 4.76
CA LEU A 87 8.45 1.87 3.60
C LEU A 87 7.24 2.79 3.60
N ALA A 88 6.05 2.29 3.94
CA ALA A 88 4.84 3.12 4.04
C ALA A 88 4.99 4.25 5.09
N VAL A 89 5.61 3.95 6.24
CA VAL A 89 5.89 4.98 7.25
C VAL A 89 7.00 5.93 6.78
N LEU A 90 8.04 5.40 6.16
CA LEU A 90 9.17 6.18 5.66
C LEU A 90 8.72 7.20 4.60
N THR A 91 7.78 6.85 3.73
CA THR A 91 7.21 7.79 2.74
C THR A 91 6.50 8.97 3.39
N ILE A 92 5.92 8.80 4.59
CA ILE A 92 5.34 9.93 5.33
C ILE A 92 6.45 10.90 5.72
N ILE A 93 7.53 10.39 6.29
CA ILE A 93 8.66 11.19 6.79
C ILE A 93 9.38 11.91 5.65
N LEU A 94 9.61 11.22 4.52
CA LEU A 94 10.39 11.76 3.42
C LEU A 94 9.58 12.62 2.45
N MET A 95 8.32 12.28 2.19
CA MET A 95 7.53 12.90 1.11
C MET A 95 6.36 13.73 1.62
N THR A 96 5.83 13.48 2.81
CA THR A 96 4.64 14.18 3.31
C THR A 96 4.99 15.27 4.31
N LEU A 97 5.77 14.95 5.35
CA LEU A 97 6.11 15.90 6.42
C LEU A 97 6.89 17.15 5.95
N PRO A 98 7.86 17.04 5.02
CA PRO A 98 8.68 18.20 4.62
C PRO A 98 7.96 19.22 3.74
N THR A 99 6.79 18.86 3.19
CA THR A 99 6.02 19.75 2.31
C THR A 99 5.43 20.93 3.08
N ASP A 100 4.99 21.95 2.35
CA ASP A 100 4.23 23.11 2.84
C ASP A 100 2.71 22.89 2.84
N LEU A 101 2.25 21.62 2.73
CA LEU A 101 0.84 21.24 2.86
C LEU A 101 0.22 21.78 4.15
N ASP A 102 -1.06 22.14 4.08
CA ASP A 102 -1.86 22.45 5.26
C ASP A 102 -2.00 21.23 6.20
N ALA A 103 -2.30 21.48 7.47
CA ALA A 103 -2.35 20.45 8.50
C ALA A 103 -3.35 19.33 8.18
N THR A 104 -4.52 19.68 7.63
CA THR A 104 -5.56 18.70 7.25
C THR A 104 -5.08 17.82 6.10
N SER A 105 -4.44 18.41 5.09
CA SER A 105 -3.88 17.65 3.97
C SER A 105 -2.72 16.74 4.39
N LYS A 106 -1.80 17.23 5.23
CA LYS A 106 -0.70 16.41 5.77
C LYS A 106 -1.21 15.22 6.57
N THR A 107 -2.15 15.45 7.48
CA THR A 107 -2.72 14.38 8.31
C THR A 107 -3.48 13.38 7.45
N THR A 108 -4.28 13.85 6.49
CA THR A 108 -5.01 12.97 5.56
C THR A 108 -4.06 12.10 4.74
N LEU A 109 -3.02 12.69 4.12
CA LEU A 109 -2.07 11.92 3.31
C LEU A 109 -1.22 10.97 4.16
N ALA A 110 -0.85 11.36 5.39
CA ALA A 110 -0.19 10.45 6.33
C ALA A 110 -1.08 9.25 6.68
N LEU A 111 -2.38 9.48 6.92
CA LEU A 111 -3.35 8.40 7.15
C LEU A 111 -3.47 7.48 5.93
N CYS A 112 -3.52 8.01 4.71
CA CYS A 112 -3.52 7.21 3.48
C CYS A 112 -2.28 6.29 3.34
N HIS A 113 -1.14 6.66 3.91
CA HIS A 113 0.03 5.78 3.95
C HIS A 113 -0.07 4.75 5.10
N LEU A 114 -0.58 5.16 6.26
CA LEU A 114 -0.75 4.28 7.40
C LEU A 114 -1.78 3.16 7.16
N THR A 115 -2.85 3.42 6.41
CA THR A 115 -3.82 2.39 5.99
C THR A 115 -3.17 1.25 5.19
N LEU A 116 -2.05 1.51 4.49
CA LEU A 116 -1.34 0.49 3.72
C LEU A 116 -0.68 -0.55 4.63
N VAL A 117 -0.29 -0.18 5.86
CA VAL A 117 0.38 -1.07 6.81
C VAL A 117 -0.44 -2.35 7.08
N PRO A 118 -1.69 -2.28 7.59
CA PRO A 118 -2.49 -3.47 7.81
C PRO A 118 -2.79 -4.23 6.52
N ILE A 119 -3.00 -3.53 5.40
CA ILE A 119 -3.28 -4.16 4.09
C ILE A 119 -2.09 -5.01 3.64
N VAL A 120 -0.87 -4.46 3.70
CA VAL A 120 0.35 -5.17 3.34
C VAL A 120 0.55 -6.40 4.22
N VAL A 121 0.42 -6.25 5.55
CA VAL A 121 0.61 -7.36 6.49
C VAL A 121 -0.37 -8.50 6.20
N VAL A 122 -1.66 -8.19 6.00
CA VAL A 122 -2.69 -9.19 5.69
C VAL A 122 -2.41 -9.86 4.34
N ALA A 123 -2.07 -9.10 3.30
CA ALA A 123 -1.81 -9.63 1.96
C ALA A 123 -0.56 -10.53 1.93
N VAL A 124 0.54 -10.10 2.54
CA VAL A 124 1.78 -10.88 2.65
C VAL A 124 1.55 -12.16 3.45
N ALA A 125 0.81 -12.10 4.55
CA ALA A 125 0.45 -13.29 5.32
C ALA A 125 -0.40 -14.28 4.51
N ALA A 126 -1.35 -13.79 3.71
CA ALA A 126 -2.17 -14.61 2.83
C ALA A 126 -1.33 -15.29 1.73
N LEU A 127 -0.41 -14.56 1.09
CA LEU A 127 0.54 -15.12 0.11
C LEU A 127 1.45 -16.18 0.74
N GLY A 128 1.93 -15.94 1.97
CA GLY A 128 2.74 -16.89 2.72
C GLY A 128 2.01 -18.19 3.03
N ARG A 129 0.76 -18.10 3.50
CA ARG A 129 -0.09 -19.29 3.73
C ARG A 129 -0.33 -20.07 2.44
N ARG A 130 -0.63 -19.38 1.34
CA ARG A 130 -0.88 -20.03 0.04
C ARG A 130 0.34 -20.77 -0.48
N THR A 131 1.53 -20.20 -0.31
CA THR A 131 2.78 -20.82 -0.75
C THR A 131 3.07 -22.13 -0.01
N ARG A 132 2.83 -22.18 1.31
CA ARG A 132 2.98 -23.42 2.10
C ARG A 132 2.02 -24.51 1.66
N VAL A 133 0.73 -24.19 1.50
CA VAL A 133 -0.30 -25.16 1.04
C VAL A 133 0.05 -25.77 -0.32
N VAL A 134 0.61 -24.98 -1.24
CA VAL A 134 1.03 -25.49 -2.56
C VAL A 134 2.24 -26.44 -2.45
N ALA A 135 3.20 -26.13 -1.57
CA ALA A 135 4.35 -26.99 -1.35
C ALA A 135 3.95 -28.34 -0.73
N ASP A 136 3.06 -28.33 0.27
CA ASP A 136 2.58 -29.54 0.94
C ASP A 136 1.87 -30.50 -0.04
N ARG A 137 1.07 -29.96 -0.97
CA ARG A 137 0.38 -30.76 -2.01
C ARG A 137 1.32 -31.39 -3.05
N LEU A 138 2.53 -30.86 -3.22
CA LEU A 138 3.52 -31.43 -4.15
C LEU A 138 4.39 -32.50 -3.50
N ALA A 139 4.37 -32.59 -2.16
CA ALA A 139 5.14 -33.57 -1.39
C ALA A 139 4.36 -34.86 -1.07
N THR A 140 3.06 -34.90 -1.38
CA THR A 140 2.16 -36.06 -1.26
C THR A 140 1.95 -36.72 -2.61
#